data_AF-A0AAD6TCF1-F1
#
_entry.id   AF-A0AAD6TCF1-F1
#
_cell.length_a   1.000
_cell.length_b   1.000
_cell.length_c   1.000
_cell.angle_alpha   90.00
_cell.angle_beta   90.00
_cell.angle_gamma   90.00
#
_symmetry.space_group_name_H-M   'P 1'
#
loop_
_entity.id
_entity.type
_entity.pdbx_description
1 polymer ?
#
loop_
_entity_poly.entity_id
_entity_poly.type
_entity_poly.pdbx_seq_one_letter_code
_entity_poly.pdbx_strand_id
1 'polypeptide(L)'
;MDLAATYLAVITVFTSLGYYASGFAKPPQIQVRPPHQQQPNTTLQDDSDSESEDGNVSALTTSDECKLVLAVRTDLGMTTGKIAAQCSHATLACYKTLASKNPDLLRRWARGGYLKSAVRCSDEDELLLLQGLNHG
;
A
#
# COMPACT_ATOMS: atom_id res chain seq x y z
N MET A 1 -31.88 -36.23 20.34
CA MET A 1 -31.32 -34.97 20.88
C MET A 1 -31.25 -34.00 19.71
N ASP A 2 -32.02 -32.91 19.76
CA ASP A 2 -32.25 -32.02 18.62
C ASP A 2 -31.00 -31.26 18.20
N LEU A 3 -30.64 -31.38 16.91
CA LEU A 3 -29.47 -30.75 16.30
C LEU A 3 -29.48 -29.22 16.48
N ALA A 4 -30.67 -28.61 16.52
CA ALA A 4 -30.85 -27.18 16.75
C ALA A 4 -30.45 -26.75 18.17
N ALA A 5 -30.71 -27.59 19.18
CA ALA A 5 -30.33 -27.31 20.56
C ALA A 5 -28.80 -27.39 20.75
N THR A 6 -28.13 -28.31 20.05
CA THR A 6 -26.66 -28.40 20.08
C THR A 6 -26.02 -27.19 19.42
N TYR A 7 -26.55 -26.70 18.29
CA TYR A 7 -25.98 -25.56 17.58
C TYR A 7 -26.11 -24.24 18.36
N LEU A 8 -27.25 -24.00 19.01
CA LEU A 8 -27.45 -22.84 19.89
C LEU A 8 -26.53 -22.88 21.12
N ALA A 9 -26.33 -24.07 21.71
CA ALA A 9 -25.39 -24.25 22.82
C ALA A 9 -23.93 -23.98 22.41
N VAL A 10 -23.51 -24.40 21.22
CA VAL A 10 -22.15 -24.16 20.73
C VAL A 10 -21.91 -22.66 20.46
N ILE A 11 -22.84 -21.96 19.82
CA ILE A 11 -22.69 -20.52 19.53
C ILE A 11 -22.61 -19.71 20.82
N THR A 12 -23.47 -20.00 21.80
CA THR A 12 -23.47 -19.28 23.08
C THR A 12 -22.19 -19.50 23.90
N VAL A 13 -21.57 -20.69 23.83
CA VAL A 13 -20.26 -20.93 24.45
C VAL A 13 -19.17 -20.12 23.76
N PHE A 14 -19.14 -20.05 22.42
CA PHE A 14 -18.11 -19.28 21.70
C PHE A 14 -18.23 -17.77 21.92
N THR A 15 -19.43 -17.22 21.92
CA THR A 15 -19.62 -15.79 22.15
C THR A 15 -19.34 -15.41 23.60
N SER A 16 -19.67 -16.26 24.57
CA SER A 16 -19.41 -15.98 25.99
C SER A 16 -17.94 -16.12 26.36
N LEU A 17 -17.21 -17.07 25.76
CA LEU A 17 -15.76 -17.20 25.94
C LEU A 17 -15.00 -16.06 25.24
N GLY A 18 -15.47 -15.62 24.06
CA GLY A 18 -14.93 -14.45 23.35
C GLY A 18 -15.17 -13.12 24.06
N TYR A 19 -16.31 -12.97 24.75
CA TYR A 19 -16.69 -11.75 25.46
C TYR A 19 -16.03 -11.62 26.85
N TYR A 20 -15.68 -12.73 27.51
CA TYR A 20 -14.95 -12.70 28.79
C TYR A 20 -13.42 -12.62 28.67
N ALA A 21 -12.85 -12.88 27.48
CA ALA A 21 -11.46 -12.58 27.17
C ALA A 21 -11.26 -11.18 26.53
N SER A 22 -12.31 -10.35 26.46
CA SER A 22 -12.21 -8.92 26.12
C SER A 22 -11.88 -8.11 27.38
N GLY A 23 -10.70 -8.38 27.96
CA GLY A 23 -10.09 -7.60 29.03
C GLY A 23 -8.66 -7.23 28.63
N PHE A 24 -8.44 -5.96 28.26
CA PHE A 24 -7.16 -5.27 28.06
C PHE A 24 -5.92 -6.10 27.67
N ALA A 25 -5.66 -6.31 26.38
CA ALA A 25 -4.30 -6.40 25.84
C ALA A 25 -4.30 -6.38 24.30
N LYS A 26 -3.45 -5.52 23.73
CA LYS A 26 -3.10 -5.48 22.30
C LYS A 26 -2.47 -6.82 21.88
N PRO A 27 -3.02 -7.57 20.90
CA PRO A 27 -2.39 -8.82 20.47
C PRO A 27 -1.08 -8.54 19.71
N PRO A 28 0.07 -9.10 20.14
CA PRO A 28 1.36 -8.93 19.47
C PRO A 28 1.58 -9.97 18.34
N GLN A 29 2.52 -9.63 17.46
CA GLN A 29 2.99 -10.28 16.23
C GLN A 29 3.11 -11.82 16.24
N ILE A 30 2.65 -12.47 15.15
CA ILE A 30 2.91 -13.89 14.85
C ILE A 30 4.25 -14.01 14.09
N GLN A 31 5.28 -14.48 14.77
CA GLN A 31 6.56 -14.91 14.20
C GLN A 31 6.57 -16.44 14.13
N VAL A 32 6.71 -17.03 12.94
CA VAL A 32 7.03 -18.46 12.82
C VAL A 32 8.43 -18.60 12.20
N ARG A 33 9.41 -19.02 13.01
CA ARG A 33 10.71 -19.53 12.54
C ARG A 33 11.08 -20.79 13.33
N PRO A 34 11.51 -21.90 12.68
CA PRO A 34 12.08 -23.07 13.37
C PRO A 34 13.51 -22.79 13.88
N PRO A 35 14.06 -23.64 14.77
CA PRO A 35 14.77 -23.17 15.96
C PRO A 35 16.28 -22.92 15.76
N HIS A 36 16.71 -21.80 16.36
CA HIS A 36 18.06 -21.41 16.81
C HIS A 36 19.10 -21.09 15.70
N GLN A 37 19.71 -19.90 15.61
CA GLN A 37 19.99 -18.87 16.61
C GLN A 37 20.00 -17.43 16.00
N GLN A 38 19.72 -16.47 16.89
CA GLN A 38 19.93 -15.00 16.83
C GLN A 38 18.90 -14.15 16.06
N GLN A 39 17.98 -13.57 16.84
CA GLN A 39 17.27 -12.33 16.51
C GLN A 39 18.26 -11.16 16.47
N PRO A 40 18.06 -10.21 15.54
CA PRO A 40 18.12 -8.82 15.92
C PRO A 40 16.80 -8.14 15.55
N ASN A 41 16.04 -7.81 16.61
CA ASN A 41 15.20 -6.63 16.75
C ASN A 41 14.85 -5.88 15.43
N THR A 42 13.75 -6.24 14.75
CA THR A 42 13.23 -5.37 13.69
C THR A 42 12.21 -4.43 14.32
N THR A 43 12.72 -3.31 14.81
CA THR A 43 11.97 -2.08 15.04
C THR A 43 11.00 -1.88 13.88
N LEU A 44 9.71 -1.68 14.17
CA LEU A 44 8.76 -1.15 13.19
C LEU A 44 9.19 0.28 12.89
N GLN A 45 10.17 0.43 12.00
CA GLN A 45 10.53 1.71 11.39
C GLN A 45 9.49 1.98 10.32
N ASP A 46 8.43 2.67 10.75
CA ASP A 46 7.63 3.53 9.90
C ASP A 46 8.45 4.81 9.64
N ASP A 47 9.51 4.67 8.85
CA ASP A 47 10.33 5.79 8.36
C ASP A 47 10.11 5.87 6.84
N SER A 48 9.07 6.59 6.43
CA SER A 48 8.95 7.10 5.07
C SER A 48 8.07 8.35 5.09
N ASP A 49 8.59 9.40 5.72
CA ASP A 49 8.28 10.76 5.29
C ASP A 49 8.93 10.97 3.91
N SER A 50 8.22 10.52 2.88
CA SER A 50 8.50 10.94 1.50
C SER A 50 7.81 12.27 1.26
N GLU A 51 8.46 13.36 1.70
CA GLU A 51 8.18 14.70 1.21
C GLU A 51 8.32 14.67 -0.31
N SER A 52 7.19 14.68 -1.01
CA SER A 52 7.17 14.58 -2.47
C SER A 52 7.49 15.96 -3.02
N GLU A 53 8.68 16.11 -3.61
CA GLU A 53 9.01 17.25 -4.47
C GLU A 53 7.92 17.35 -5.54
N ASP A 54 7.19 18.47 -5.45
CA ASP A 54 5.82 18.58 -5.89
C ASP A 54 5.82 19.03 -7.37
N GLY A 55 6.23 18.11 -8.25
CA GLY A 55 6.44 18.36 -9.68
C GLY A 55 5.32 19.17 -10.34
N ASN A 56 5.65 20.05 -11.29
CA ASN A 56 4.71 20.96 -11.92
C ASN A 56 3.70 20.23 -12.83
N VAL A 57 2.67 19.63 -12.22
CA VAL A 57 1.59 18.92 -12.92
C VAL A 57 0.54 19.85 -13.54
N SER A 58 0.67 21.17 -13.33
CA SER A 58 -0.29 22.17 -13.84
C SER A 58 -0.18 22.39 -15.35
N ALA A 59 0.99 22.14 -15.95
CA ALA A 59 1.25 22.38 -17.37
C ALA A 59 0.80 21.23 -18.30
N LEU A 60 0.40 20.08 -17.75
CA LEU A 60 -0.02 18.91 -18.52
C LEU A 60 -1.42 19.14 -19.12
N THR A 61 -1.47 19.53 -20.39
CA THR A 61 -2.70 19.87 -21.14
C THR A 61 -2.96 19.00 -22.37
N THR A 62 -2.10 18.01 -22.67
CA THR A 62 -2.23 17.15 -23.85
C THR A 62 -3.52 16.34 -23.84
N SER A 63 -4.28 16.32 -24.94
CA SER A 63 -5.58 15.62 -25.07
C SER A 63 -5.50 14.08 -25.05
N ASP A 64 -4.32 13.53 -24.82
CA ASP A 64 -4.04 12.10 -24.96
C ASP A 64 -4.47 11.26 -23.76
N GLU A 65 -4.39 9.94 -23.96
CA GLU A 65 -4.64 8.92 -22.95
C GLU A 65 -3.78 9.14 -21.70
N CYS A 66 -4.42 9.16 -20.53
CA CYS A 66 -3.76 9.41 -19.25
C CYS A 66 -3.71 8.13 -18.43
N LYS A 67 -2.52 7.77 -17.93
CA LYS A 67 -2.30 6.62 -17.04
C LYS A 67 -1.33 6.97 -15.92
N LEU A 68 -1.47 6.30 -14.77
CA LEU A 68 -0.51 6.39 -13.67
C LEU A 68 0.51 5.26 -13.82
N VAL A 69 1.80 5.60 -13.86
CA VAL A 69 2.89 4.62 -13.89
C VAL A 69 3.59 4.63 -12.54
N LEU A 70 3.72 3.45 -11.91
CA LEU A 70 4.36 3.24 -10.63
C LEU A 70 5.67 2.49 -10.85
N ALA A 71 6.78 3.19 -10.78
CA ALA A 71 8.11 2.60 -10.88
C ALA A 71 8.53 2.00 -9.53
N VAL A 72 8.86 0.71 -9.51
CA VAL A 72 9.17 -0.05 -8.29
C VAL A 72 10.61 -0.57 -8.35
N ARG A 73 11.42 -0.10 -7.40
CA ARG A 73 12.77 -0.64 -7.16
C ARG A 73 12.71 -2.06 -6.61
N THR A 74 13.41 -2.98 -7.25
CA THR A 74 13.40 -4.41 -6.90
C THR A 74 14.69 -4.90 -6.24
N ASP A 75 15.75 -4.09 -6.28
CA ASP A 75 17.02 -4.30 -5.58
C ASP A 75 16.88 -4.19 -4.06
N LEU A 76 15.89 -3.45 -3.58
CA LEU A 76 15.65 -3.20 -2.14
C LEU A 76 15.13 -4.41 -1.36
N GLY A 77 14.93 -5.57 -2.00
CA GLY A 77 14.48 -6.79 -1.33
C GLY A 77 13.09 -6.69 -0.69
N MET A 78 12.24 -5.77 -1.16
CA MET A 78 10.89 -5.60 -0.65
C MET A 78 10.01 -6.83 -0.94
N THR A 79 9.21 -7.23 0.04
CA THR A 79 8.18 -8.26 -0.18
C THR A 79 7.05 -7.72 -1.05
N THR A 80 6.31 -8.61 -1.72
CA THR A 80 5.15 -8.23 -2.54
C THR A 80 4.12 -7.41 -1.78
N GLY A 81 3.89 -7.72 -0.50
CA GLY A 81 3.01 -6.94 0.38
C GLY A 81 3.50 -5.51 0.63
N LYS A 82 4.81 -5.32 0.87
CA LYS A 82 5.40 -3.99 1.04
C LYS A 82 5.33 -3.18 -0.26
N ILE A 83 5.61 -3.81 -1.40
CA ILE A 83 5.47 -3.18 -2.71
C ILE A 83 4.02 -2.71 -2.93
N ALA A 84 3.04 -3.57 -2.67
CA ALA A 84 1.63 -3.23 -2.84
C ALA A 84 1.20 -2.05 -1.95
N ALA A 85 1.66 -2.02 -0.69
CA ALA A 85 1.41 -0.91 0.22
C ALA A 85 2.01 0.41 -0.31
N GLN A 86 3.29 0.40 -0.70
CA GLN A 86 3.98 1.58 -1.22
C GLN A 86 3.33 2.11 -2.51
N CYS A 87 3.01 1.23 -3.46
CA CYS A 87 2.26 1.59 -4.65
C CYS A 87 0.89 2.23 -4.34
N SER A 88 0.22 1.74 -3.29
CA SER A 88 -1.07 2.30 -2.83
C SER A 88 -0.90 3.68 -2.22
N HIS A 89 0.12 3.88 -1.38
CA HIS A 89 0.46 5.18 -0.80
C HIS A 89 0.84 6.21 -1.88
N ALA A 90 1.72 5.84 -2.82
CA ALA A 90 2.12 6.68 -3.94
C ALA A 90 0.92 7.08 -4.80
N THR A 91 0.02 6.13 -5.12
CA THR A 91 -1.21 6.43 -5.86
C THR A 91 -2.08 7.46 -5.14
N LEU A 92 -2.24 7.32 -3.81
CA LEU A 92 -3.05 8.24 -3.03
C LEU A 92 -2.42 9.64 -2.96
N ALA A 93 -1.10 9.72 -2.83
CA ALA A 93 -0.36 10.98 -2.88
C ALA A 93 -0.58 11.68 -4.23
N CYS A 94 -0.35 10.98 -5.35
CA CYS A 94 -0.60 11.51 -6.69
C CYS A 94 -2.05 11.98 -6.87
N TYR A 95 -3.04 11.22 -6.37
CA TYR A 95 -4.45 11.61 -6.43
C TYR A 95 -4.70 12.94 -5.70
N LYS A 96 -4.18 13.09 -4.47
CA LYS A 96 -4.34 14.32 -3.68
C LYS A 96 -3.68 15.51 -4.37
N THR A 97 -2.47 15.33 -4.88
CA THR A 97 -1.74 16.37 -5.62
C THR A 97 -2.52 16.80 -6.87
N LEU A 98 -3.02 15.86 -7.66
CA LEU A 98 -3.80 16.15 -8.86
C LEU A 98 -5.15 16.79 -8.53
N ALA A 99 -5.83 16.35 -7.48
CA ALA A 99 -7.09 16.93 -7.04
C ALA A 99 -6.95 18.42 -6.70
N SER A 100 -5.81 18.82 -6.13
CA SER A 100 -5.52 20.22 -5.79
C SER A 100 -4.95 21.02 -6.96
N LYS A 101 -4.01 20.46 -7.73
CA LYS A 101 -3.24 21.21 -8.74
C LYS A 101 -3.79 21.13 -10.16
N ASN A 102 -4.41 20.01 -10.54
CA ASN A 102 -4.90 19.78 -11.90
C ASN A 102 -6.10 18.80 -11.91
N PRO A 103 -7.29 19.26 -11.46
CA PRO A 103 -8.48 18.41 -11.37
C PRO A 103 -9.01 17.96 -12.74
N ASP A 104 -8.69 18.67 -13.82
CA ASP A 104 -9.01 18.25 -15.19
C ASP A 104 -8.24 17.00 -15.61
N LEU A 105 -6.93 16.96 -15.33
CA LEU A 105 -6.12 15.76 -15.56
C LEU A 105 -6.62 14.59 -14.73
N LEU A 106 -7.01 14.83 -13.47
CA LEU A 106 -7.59 13.80 -12.61
C LEU A 106 -8.90 13.23 -13.20
N ARG A 107 -9.82 14.09 -13.65
CA ARG A 107 -11.06 13.66 -14.31
C ARG A 107 -10.79 12.85 -15.56
N ARG A 108 -9.79 13.22 -16.36
CA ARG A 108 -9.40 12.46 -17.54
C ARG A 108 -8.89 11.07 -17.20
N TRP A 109 -7.98 10.97 -16.23
CA TRP A 109 -7.50 9.68 -15.77
C TRP A 109 -8.63 8.80 -15.24
N ALA A 110 -9.59 9.38 -14.53
CA ALA A 110 -10.79 8.69 -14.07
C ALA A 110 -11.67 8.19 -15.24
N ARG A 111 -11.87 9.00 -16.30
CA ARG A 111 -12.59 8.58 -17.52
C ARG A 111 -11.87 7.44 -18.25
N GLY A 112 -10.54 7.39 -18.17
CA GLY A 112 -9.72 6.28 -18.66
C GLY A 112 -9.75 5.02 -17.79
N GLY A 113 -10.61 4.96 -16.76
CA GLY A 113 -10.79 3.78 -15.92
C GLY A 113 -9.78 3.66 -14.77
N TYR A 114 -9.12 4.75 -14.38
CA TYR A 114 -8.08 4.74 -13.34
C TYR A 114 -6.92 3.79 -13.64
N LEU A 115 -6.46 3.79 -14.90
CA LEU A 115 -5.40 2.88 -15.35
C LEU A 115 -4.10 3.11 -14.55
N LYS A 116 -3.62 2.04 -13.91
CA LYS A 116 -2.38 1.98 -13.15
C LYS A 116 -1.49 0.91 -13.75
N SER A 117 -0.25 1.26 -14.07
CA SER A 117 0.75 0.31 -14.57
C SER A 117 1.96 0.34 -13.65
N ALA A 118 2.34 -0.81 -13.11
CA ALA A 118 3.57 -0.93 -12.33
C ALA A 118 4.71 -1.38 -13.24
N VAL A 119 5.82 -0.67 -13.22
CA VAL A 119 7.05 -1.02 -13.93
C VAL A 119 8.14 -1.33 -12.94
N ARG A 120 9.00 -2.27 -13.29
CA ARG A 120 10.15 -2.68 -12.47
C ARG A 120 11.34 -1.79 -12.81
N CYS A 121 12.03 -1.33 -11.77
CA CYS A 121 13.36 -0.73 -11.88
C CYS A 121 14.37 -1.64 -11.17
N SER A 122 15.52 -1.86 -11.80
CA SER A 122 16.62 -2.65 -11.22
C SER A 122 17.40 -1.87 -10.17
N ASP A 123 17.47 -0.55 -10.28
CA ASP A 123 18.32 0.30 -9.47
C ASP A 123 17.79 1.75 -9.37
N GLU A 124 18.50 2.58 -8.62
CA GLU A 124 18.16 3.99 -8.41
C GLU A 124 18.42 4.86 -9.63
N ASP A 125 19.47 4.56 -10.38
CA ASP A 125 19.85 5.34 -11.56
C ASP A 125 18.76 5.24 -12.65
N GLU A 126 18.18 4.05 -12.82
CA GLU A 126 17.03 3.84 -13.71
C GLU A 126 15.79 4.62 -13.25
N LEU A 127 15.54 4.68 -11.94
CA LEU A 127 14.43 5.46 -11.38
C LEU A 127 14.62 6.96 -11.62
N LEU A 128 15.83 7.47 -11.41
CA LEU A 128 16.20 8.87 -11.64
C LEU A 128 16.16 9.22 -13.13
N LEU A 129 16.58 8.30 -14.00
CA LEU A 129 16.44 8.45 -15.45
C LEU A 129 14.98 8.61 -15.85
N LEU A 130 14.08 7.77 -15.32
CA LEU A 130 12.64 7.85 -15.57
C LEU A 130 12.05 9.17 -15.08
N GLN A 131 12.53 9.70 -13.96
CA GLN A 131 12.14 11.02 -13.46
C GLN A 131 12.61 12.14 -14.38
N GLY A 132 13.87 12.09 -14.82
CA GLY A 132 14.49 13.10 -15.69
C GLY A 132 13.88 13.16 -17.09
N LEU A 133 13.48 12.01 -17.65
CA LEU A 133 12.80 11.95 -18.96
C LEU A 133 11.47 12.73 -18.99
N ASN A 134 10.83 12.96 -17.85
CA ASN A 134 9.58 13.72 -17.77
C ASN A 134 9.78 15.25 -17.68
N HIS A 135 11.01 15.72 -17.48
CA HIS A 135 11.35 17.14 -17.35
C HIS A 135 12.00 17.76 -18.61
N GLY A 136 12.14 16.99 -19.71
CA GLY A 136 12.73 17.42 -20.98
C GLY A 136 11.73 17.88 -22.03
#